data_AF-A0A1Q7Y5H5-F1
#
_entry.id   AF-A0A1Q7Y5H5-F1
#
_cell.length_a   1.000
_cell.length_b   1.000
_cell.length_c   1.000
_cell.angle_alpha   90.00
_cell.angle_beta   90.00
_cell.angle_gamma   90.00
#
_symmetry.space_group_name_H-M   'P 1'
#
loop_
_entity.id
_entity.type
_entity.pdbx_description
1 polymer ?
#
loop_
_entity_poly.entity_id
_entity_poly.type
_entity_poly.pdbx_seq_one_letter_code
_entity_poly.pdbx_strand_id
1 'polypeptide(L)'
;MDTAGLERALGAIATTFRLARLYPPTHPAVVESMHQVTAALPGLAELGPVEWRITATGLQWQGQQLLAGDAQVAELAGLLYARGIRGMHVDPGLSGDHVLALFGVALGMLPPDDARLGSFTLTVGGRSSQRPAADRGSVGAGPVEPNVERRAPVALKLDQLPADVETRRAVAALSPGVSPEQQRAAVDKLIELAPALVAQRDVVSVAEAIAGLDRLLAMTQEPALLEAIDRAASALTDPAIVQRMVARLGEPRVPPDERESLVAAVGALAAVSVPLVIDAFLATPVDLRTPYRAAMRRAGDRAMEPLQGRLADRNPEIAAVAAEFMGLTGGHQAVALLLPLLRHRSEFVREAALVGLAEAGGREISRPAMPSLKDESVLVRAAAARAIGVGGEAASTTVLVRRLEQEEDEGVQAELLRAIGRLGAQEALKVLARFADPGGAQQRRSPLVRAAAIEAIARLGVPEARGLLELYSRDKEPAVRKAAELALR
;
A
#
# COMPACT_ATOMS: atom_id res chain seq x y z
N MET A 1 -29.31 14.87 37.15
CA MET A 1 -27.91 14.84 37.59
C MET A 1 -27.17 15.88 36.79
N ASP A 2 -26.26 16.63 37.42
CA ASP A 2 -25.47 17.63 36.72
C ASP A 2 -24.46 16.93 35.78
N THR A 3 -24.78 16.87 34.49
CA THR A 3 -23.94 16.26 33.45
C THR A 3 -22.78 17.17 33.03
N ALA A 4 -22.73 18.42 33.50
CA ALA A 4 -21.70 19.38 33.11
C ALA A 4 -20.30 19.01 33.62
N GLY A 5 -20.20 18.24 34.71
CA GLY A 5 -18.92 17.67 35.16
C GLY A 5 -18.37 16.61 34.20
N LEU A 6 -19.25 15.71 33.77
CA LEU A 6 -18.94 14.62 32.83
C LEU A 6 -18.52 15.14 31.45
N GLU A 7 -19.29 16.10 30.90
CA GLU A 7 -19.00 16.67 29.59
C GLU A 7 -17.67 17.44 29.58
N ARG A 8 -17.37 18.20 30.64
CA ARG A 8 -16.07 18.87 30.78
C ARG A 8 -14.90 17.89 30.84
N ALA A 9 -15.04 16.80 31.60
CA ALA A 9 -13.99 15.80 31.71
C ALA A 9 -13.76 15.05 30.38
N LEU A 10 -14.83 14.66 29.69
CA LEU A 10 -14.72 13.99 28.38
C LEU A 10 -14.15 14.90 27.30
N GLY A 11 -14.53 16.19 27.28
CA GLY A 11 -13.95 17.18 26.37
C GLY A 11 -12.45 17.39 26.61
N ALA A 12 -12.02 17.44 27.87
CA ALA A 12 -10.61 17.54 28.23
C ALA A 12 -9.82 16.28 27.80
N ILE A 13 -10.39 15.08 28.04
CA ILE A 13 -9.78 13.81 27.62
C ILE A 13 -9.63 13.76 26.09
N ALA A 14 -10.65 14.12 25.34
CA ALA A 14 -10.64 14.15 23.88
C ALA A 14 -9.63 15.17 23.31
N THR A 15 -9.56 16.37 23.89
CA THR A 15 -8.56 17.38 23.48
C THR A 15 -7.14 16.88 23.72
N THR A 16 -6.92 16.24 24.86
CA THR A 16 -5.61 15.70 25.22
C THR A 16 -5.21 14.53 24.33
N PHE A 17 -6.18 13.69 23.94
CA PHE A 17 -5.95 12.59 22.99
C PHE A 17 -5.41 13.09 21.65
N ARG A 18 -5.99 14.16 21.10
CA ARG A 18 -5.51 14.77 19.86
C ARG A 18 -4.09 15.29 20.00
N LEU A 19 -3.77 15.99 21.10
CA LEU A 19 -2.43 16.53 21.33
C LEU A 19 -1.39 15.42 21.51
N ALA A 20 -1.74 14.34 22.20
CA ALA A 20 -0.86 13.19 22.41
C ALA A 20 -0.53 12.40 21.13
N ARG A 21 -1.28 12.62 20.04
CA ARG A 21 -0.97 12.06 18.71
C ARG A 21 -0.01 12.92 17.89
N LEU A 22 0.03 14.22 18.18
CA LEU A 22 0.82 15.21 17.44
C LEU A 22 2.17 15.49 18.11
N TYR A 23 2.24 15.32 19.43
CA TYR A 23 3.40 15.68 20.25
C TYR A 23 3.70 14.58 21.28
N PRO A 24 4.97 14.39 21.69
CA PRO A 24 5.32 13.42 22.73
C PRO A 24 4.70 13.79 24.10
N PRO A 25 4.50 12.83 25.02
CA PRO A 25 3.85 13.07 26.33
C PRO A 25 4.53 14.14 27.22
N THR A 26 5.81 14.41 27.00
CA THR A 26 6.60 15.43 27.71
C THR A 26 6.42 16.85 27.15
N HIS A 27 5.71 17.01 26.03
CA HIS A 27 5.51 18.31 25.40
C HIS A 27 4.63 19.22 26.28
N PRO A 28 4.98 20.51 26.47
CA PRO A 28 4.26 21.41 27.39
C PRO A 28 2.75 21.49 27.16
N ALA A 29 2.31 21.46 25.90
CA ALA A 29 0.89 21.47 25.56
C ALA A 29 0.16 20.17 25.97
N VAL A 30 0.83 19.01 25.93
CA VAL A 30 0.24 17.74 26.37
C VAL A 30 0.19 17.70 27.90
N VAL A 31 1.27 18.13 28.56
CA VAL A 31 1.35 18.22 30.03
C VAL A 31 0.27 19.15 30.59
N GLU A 32 0.10 20.34 30.02
CA GLU A 32 -0.93 21.30 30.43
C GLU A 32 -2.35 20.76 30.20
N SER A 33 -2.59 20.10 29.06
CA SER A 33 -3.88 19.46 28.78
C SER A 33 -4.18 18.30 29.75
N MET A 34 -3.15 17.55 30.17
CA MET A 34 -3.28 16.50 31.19
C MET A 34 -3.57 17.06 32.58
N HIS A 35 -3.09 18.26 32.92
CA HIS A 35 -3.49 18.96 34.15
C HIS A 35 -4.99 19.32 34.13
N GLN A 36 -5.51 19.75 32.98
CA GLN A 36 -6.94 20.05 32.81
C GLN A 36 -7.81 18.78 32.91
N VAL A 37 -7.34 17.65 32.36
CA VAL A 37 -7.98 16.35 32.58
C VAL A 37 -8.06 16.05 34.07
N THR A 38 -6.92 16.14 34.77
CA THR A 38 -6.82 15.83 36.21
C THR A 38 -7.74 16.73 37.06
N ALA A 39 -7.83 18.01 36.73
CA ALA A 39 -8.72 18.96 37.41
C ALA A 39 -10.23 18.66 37.19
N ALA A 40 -10.58 17.98 36.12
CA ALA A 40 -11.96 17.59 35.80
C ALA A 40 -12.37 16.23 36.38
N LEU A 41 -11.43 15.39 36.83
CA LEU A 41 -11.69 14.04 37.35
C LEU A 41 -12.55 14.00 38.64
N PRO A 42 -12.46 14.95 39.59
CA PRO A 42 -13.32 14.93 40.77
C PRO A 42 -14.82 14.94 40.44
N GLY A 43 -15.22 15.68 39.39
CA GLY A 43 -16.61 15.72 38.92
C GLY A 43 -17.09 14.40 38.28
N LEU A 44 -16.18 13.57 37.79
CA LEU A 44 -16.48 12.18 37.37
C LEU A 44 -16.60 11.25 38.58
N ALA A 45 -15.79 11.44 39.63
CA ALA A 45 -15.81 10.61 40.82
C ALA A 45 -17.11 10.76 41.64
N GLU A 46 -17.72 11.95 41.63
CA GLU A 46 -19.02 12.22 42.28
C GLU A 46 -20.18 11.42 41.67
N LEU A 47 -20.05 10.95 40.43
CA LEU A 47 -21.07 10.14 39.74
C LEU A 47 -21.02 8.65 40.14
N GLY A 48 -20.01 8.23 40.90
CA GLY A 48 -19.77 6.81 41.21
C GLY A 48 -19.31 6.01 39.98
N PRO A 49 -19.37 4.67 40.01
CA PRO A 49 -18.96 3.83 38.89
C PRO A 49 -19.86 4.08 37.67
N VAL A 50 -19.26 4.37 36.53
CA VAL A 50 -19.99 4.72 35.30
C VAL A 50 -19.72 3.71 34.20
N GLU A 51 -20.76 3.25 33.52
CA GLU A 51 -20.66 2.38 32.35
C GLU A 51 -21.03 3.15 31.08
N TRP A 52 -20.07 3.28 30.16
CA TRP A 52 -20.29 3.87 28.84
C TRP A 52 -20.31 2.79 27.78
N ARG A 53 -21.25 2.90 26.85
CA ARG A 53 -21.25 2.12 25.61
C ARG A 53 -20.43 2.87 24.57
N ILE A 54 -19.48 2.19 23.95
CA ILE A 54 -18.65 2.73 22.88
C ILE A 54 -19.26 2.32 21.55
N THR A 55 -19.55 3.30 20.69
CA THR A 55 -19.99 3.09 19.31
C THR A 55 -18.96 3.66 18.34
N ALA A 56 -19.10 3.34 17.06
CA ALA A 56 -18.26 3.92 16.01
C ALA A 56 -18.39 5.45 15.89
N THR A 57 -19.45 6.04 16.47
CA THR A 57 -19.79 7.46 16.33
C THR A 57 -19.69 8.24 17.63
N GLY A 58 -19.34 7.61 18.76
CA GLY A 58 -19.20 8.30 20.05
C GLY A 58 -19.39 7.41 21.28
N LEU A 59 -19.51 8.06 22.42
CA LEU A 59 -19.79 7.42 23.72
C LEU A 59 -21.27 7.61 24.06
N GLN A 60 -21.91 6.57 24.59
CA GLN A 60 -23.28 6.61 25.06
C GLN A 60 -23.35 6.28 26.55
N TRP A 61 -24.14 7.05 27.30
CA TRP A 61 -24.43 6.79 28.70
C TRP A 61 -25.94 6.88 28.92
N GLN A 62 -26.51 5.85 29.56
CA GLN A 62 -27.96 5.74 29.81
C GLN A 62 -28.84 5.94 28.56
N GLY A 63 -28.34 5.54 27.38
CA GLY A 63 -29.06 5.66 26.11
C GLY A 63 -28.97 7.04 25.44
N GLN A 64 -28.26 8.01 26.03
CA GLN A 64 -27.96 9.29 25.40
C GLN A 64 -26.51 9.34 24.91
N GLN A 65 -26.30 9.97 23.76
CA GLN A 65 -24.96 10.20 23.24
C GLN A 65 -24.31 11.36 23.99
N LEU A 66 -23.13 11.11 24.56
CA LEU A 66 -22.34 12.12 25.24
C LEU A 66 -21.62 12.98 24.20
N LEU A 67 -21.67 14.31 24.37
CA LEU A 67 -20.99 15.28 23.50
C LEU A 67 -21.28 15.05 22.00
N ALA A 68 -22.56 14.93 21.64
CA ALA A 68 -22.98 14.73 20.27
C ALA A 68 -22.47 15.87 19.35
N GLY A 69 -21.62 15.53 18.38
CA GLY A 69 -20.99 16.48 17.46
C GLY A 69 -19.55 16.85 17.81
N ASP A 70 -19.03 16.44 18.97
CA ASP A 70 -17.61 16.58 19.28
C ASP A 70 -16.79 15.56 18.49
N ALA A 71 -16.09 16.05 17.46
CA ALA A 71 -15.31 15.22 16.55
C ALA A 71 -14.18 14.45 17.27
N GLN A 72 -13.66 14.96 18.38
CA GLN A 72 -12.53 14.36 19.08
C GLN A 72 -12.98 13.22 19.99
N VAL A 73 -14.14 13.36 20.65
CA VAL A 73 -14.76 12.27 21.42
C VAL A 73 -15.22 11.15 20.47
N ALA A 74 -15.79 11.52 19.32
CA ALA A 74 -16.17 10.56 18.28
C ALA A 74 -14.96 9.81 17.72
N GLU A 75 -13.82 10.49 17.51
CA GLU A 75 -12.59 9.88 17.04
C GLU A 75 -11.99 8.90 18.08
N LEU A 76 -11.89 9.30 19.35
CA LEU A 76 -11.42 8.41 20.42
C LEU A 76 -12.32 7.18 20.57
N ALA A 77 -13.64 7.39 20.57
CA ALA A 77 -14.62 6.29 20.62
C ALA A 77 -14.51 5.38 19.39
N GLY A 78 -14.35 5.95 18.19
CA GLY A 78 -14.17 5.21 16.95
C GLY A 78 -12.92 4.32 16.95
N LEU A 79 -11.81 4.81 17.50
CA LEU A 79 -10.57 4.05 17.62
C LEU A 79 -10.69 2.92 18.65
N LEU A 80 -11.29 3.18 19.82
CA LEU A 80 -11.59 2.12 20.79
C LEU A 80 -12.56 1.08 20.19
N TYR A 81 -13.56 1.53 19.43
CA TYR A 81 -14.52 0.68 18.73
C TYR A 81 -13.86 -0.19 17.64
N ALA A 82 -12.93 0.38 16.87
CA ALA A 82 -12.15 -0.34 15.86
C ALA A 82 -11.31 -1.48 16.49
N ARG A 83 -10.98 -1.35 17.77
CA ARG A 83 -10.27 -2.38 18.55
C ARG A 83 -11.17 -3.40 19.22
N GLY A 84 -12.47 -3.39 18.89
CA GLY A 84 -13.44 -4.34 19.42
C GLY A 84 -14.00 -3.97 20.79
N ILE A 85 -13.63 -2.81 21.34
CA ILE A 85 -14.18 -2.35 22.63
C ILE A 85 -15.60 -1.83 22.38
N ARG A 86 -16.55 -2.30 23.20
CA ARG A 86 -17.99 -1.98 23.09
C ARG A 86 -18.53 -1.32 24.33
N GLY A 87 -17.83 -1.41 25.43
CA GLY A 87 -18.11 -0.62 26.61
C GLY A 87 -16.85 -0.34 27.41
N MET A 88 -16.99 0.62 28.30
CA MET A 88 -15.96 1.05 29.22
C MET A 88 -16.63 1.32 30.56
N HIS A 89 -16.20 0.58 31.56
CA HIS A 89 -16.53 0.82 32.95
C HIS A 89 -15.44 1.69 33.55
N VAL A 90 -15.86 2.71 34.30
CA VAL A 90 -14.98 3.69 34.92
C VAL A 90 -15.24 3.68 36.42
N ASP A 91 -14.27 3.19 37.18
CA ASP A 91 -14.30 3.19 38.64
C ASP A 91 -13.80 4.53 39.22
N PRO A 92 -14.23 4.93 40.43
CA PRO A 92 -13.67 6.08 41.13
C PRO A 92 -12.15 5.96 41.33
N GLY A 93 -11.44 7.09 41.37
CA GLY A 93 -9.98 7.12 41.55
C GLY A 93 -9.17 7.21 40.24
N LEU A 94 -9.77 7.77 39.18
CA LEU A 94 -9.10 7.98 37.90
C LEU A 94 -7.87 8.89 38.05
N SER A 95 -6.80 8.59 37.32
CA SER A 95 -5.58 9.41 37.24
C SER A 95 -5.28 9.75 35.77
N GLY A 96 -4.39 10.73 35.56
CA GLY A 96 -3.89 11.05 34.22
C GLY A 96 -3.21 9.86 33.53
N ASP A 97 -2.50 9.02 34.28
CA ASP A 97 -1.81 7.85 33.73
C ASP A 97 -2.79 6.80 33.21
N HIS A 98 -3.93 6.62 33.88
CA HIS A 98 -5.00 5.73 33.39
C HIS A 98 -5.57 6.24 32.05
N VAL A 99 -5.69 7.56 31.88
CA VAL A 99 -6.16 8.18 30.63
C VAL A 99 -5.13 8.01 29.51
N LEU A 100 -3.84 8.16 29.80
CA LEU A 100 -2.77 7.88 28.83
C LEU A 100 -2.73 6.40 28.44
N ALA A 101 -2.97 5.49 29.39
CA ALA A 101 -3.10 4.07 29.09
C ALA A 101 -4.30 3.79 28.17
N LEU A 102 -5.45 4.44 28.41
CA LEU A 102 -6.62 4.35 27.53
C LEU A 102 -6.29 4.84 26.10
N PHE A 103 -5.49 5.91 25.94
CA PHE A 103 -5.03 6.36 24.62
C PHE A 103 -4.08 5.36 23.97
N GLY A 104 -3.18 4.77 24.75
CA GLY A 104 -2.32 3.68 24.30
C GLY A 104 -3.14 2.49 23.79
N VAL A 105 -4.25 2.16 24.46
CA VAL A 105 -5.19 1.16 23.95
C VAL A 105 -5.83 1.66 22.65
N ALA A 106 -6.40 2.87 22.59
CA ALA A 106 -7.04 3.40 21.39
C ALA A 106 -6.11 3.41 20.16
N LEU A 107 -4.85 3.79 20.34
CA LEU A 107 -3.81 3.83 19.29
C LEU A 107 -3.19 2.46 19.00
N GLY A 108 -3.51 1.47 19.82
CA GLY A 108 -3.06 0.11 19.67
C GLY A 108 -1.67 -0.23 20.14
N MET A 109 -1.08 0.67 20.92
CA MET A 109 0.17 0.46 21.63
C MET A 109 -0.01 -0.47 22.83
N LEU A 110 -1.20 -0.49 23.45
CA LEU A 110 -1.54 -1.33 24.60
C LEU A 110 -2.70 -2.29 24.29
N PRO A 111 -2.72 -3.49 24.89
CA PRO A 111 -3.87 -4.39 24.83
C PRO A 111 -5.02 -3.89 25.74
N PRO A 112 -6.29 -4.23 25.46
CA PRO A 112 -7.45 -3.73 26.22
C PRO A 112 -7.53 -4.17 27.70
N ASP A 113 -6.69 -5.11 28.12
CA ASP A 113 -6.56 -5.64 29.48
C ASP A 113 -5.24 -5.21 30.16
N ASP A 114 -4.54 -4.22 29.61
CA ASP A 114 -3.29 -3.70 30.18
C ASP A 114 -3.50 -3.15 31.61
N ALA A 115 -2.68 -3.60 32.56
CA ALA A 115 -2.81 -3.26 33.98
C ALA A 115 -2.72 -1.73 34.25
N ARG A 116 -2.12 -0.94 33.36
CA ARG A 116 -2.05 0.52 33.48
C ARG A 116 -3.39 1.23 33.26
N LEU A 117 -4.40 0.53 32.73
CA LEU A 117 -5.76 1.06 32.64
C LEU A 117 -6.36 1.35 34.01
N GLY A 118 -5.93 0.63 35.06
CA GLY A 118 -6.29 0.88 36.45
C GLY A 118 -7.81 0.96 36.65
N SER A 119 -8.32 2.18 36.84
CA SER A 119 -9.75 2.48 37.02
C SER A 119 -10.61 2.31 35.76
N PHE A 120 -10.01 2.02 34.60
CA PHE A 120 -10.75 1.67 33.38
C PHE A 120 -10.84 0.15 33.22
N THR A 121 -12.05 -0.37 33.07
CA THR A 121 -12.29 -1.74 32.61
C THR A 121 -12.97 -1.71 31.25
N LEU A 122 -12.32 -2.27 30.22
CA LEU A 122 -12.81 -2.25 28.85
C LEU A 122 -13.53 -3.54 28.52
N THR A 123 -14.78 -3.46 28.08
CA THR A 123 -15.53 -4.62 27.60
C THR A 123 -15.32 -4.79 26.10
N VAL A 124 -14.60 -5.85 25.73
CA VAL A 124 -14.40 -6.24 24.33
C VAL A 124 -15.60 -7.07 23.88
N GLY A 125 -16.27 -6.62 22.82
CA GLY A 125 -17.47 -7.26 22.32
C GLY A 125 -17.20 -8.49 21.46
N GLY A 126 -17.53 -9.67 22.00
CA GLY A 126 -17.74 -10.91 21.27
C GLY A 126 -18.79 -11.76 22.01
N ARG A 127 -19.93 -12.01 21.35
CA ARG A 127 -21.18 -12.69 21.80
C ARG A 127 -22.27 -11.77 22.38
N SER A 128 -23.43 -11.80 21.73
CA SER A 128 -24.71 -11.56 22.39
C SER A 128 -25.10 -12.83 23.15
N SER A 129 -25.29 -12.72 24.45
CA SER A 129 -26.19 -13.62 25.18
C SER A 129 -26.93 -12.76 26.19
N GLN A 130 -28.25 -12.71 26.03
CA GLN A 130 -29.16 -12.08 26.99
C GLN A 130 -28.96 -12.75 28.35
N ARG A 131 -28.84 -11.95 29.38
CA ARG A 131 -28.77 -12.39 30.78
C ARG A 131 -30.23 -12.51 31.29
N PRO A 132 -30.73 -13.70 31.68
CA PRO A 132 -31.84 -13.74 32.61
C PRO A 132 -31.33 -13.35 34.00
N ALA A 133 -32.17 -12.65 34.75
CA ALA A 133 -31.90 -12.18 36.10
C ALA A 133 -31.40 -13.30 37.02
N ALA A 134 -30.34 -13.03 37.78
CA ALA A 134 -29.91 -13.89 38.88
C ALA A 134 -30.55 -13.37 40.17
N ASP A 135 -31.48 -14.16 40.68
CA ASP A 135 -31.90 -14.16 42.08
C ASP A 135 -30.72 -14.60 42.97
N ARG A 136 -30.71 -14.10 44.20
CA ARG A 136 -29.62 -14.20 45.18
C ARG A 136 -29.52 -15.61 45.75
N GLY A 137 -28.30 -16.08 46.07
CA GLY A 137 -28.15 -17.20 47.00
C GLY A 137 -26.77 -17.85 47.12
N SER A 138 -26.03 -17.43 48.15
CA SER A 138 -25.12 -18.24 49.02
C SER A 138 -23.95 -19.06 48.44
N VAL A 139 -22.74 -18.52 48.67
CA VAL A 139 -21.57 -19.09 49.41
C VAL A 139 -21.36 -20.61 49.43
N GLY A 140 -20.16 -21.04 49.02
CA GLY A 140 -19.55 -22.31 49.42
C GLY A 140 -18.15 -22.50 48.82
N ALA A 141 -17.11 -22.27 49.62
CA ALA A 141 -15.70 -22.48 49.26
C ALA A 141 -15.33 -23.97 49.26
N GLY A 142 -14.52 -24.40 48.28
CA GLY A 142 -13.90 -25.73 48.20
C GLY A 142 -12.65 -25.69 47.31
N PRO A 143 -11.63 -26.54 47.56
CA PRO A 143 -10.26 -26.31 47.11
C PRO A 143 -10.07 -26.65 45.62
N VAL A 144 -9.20 -25.88 44.97
CA VAL A 144 -8.83 -26.02 43.56
C VAL A 144 -7.82 -27.17 43.40
N GLU A 145 -8.25 -28.26 42.77
CA GLU A 145 -7.35 -29.20 42.08
C GLU A 145 -7.21 -28.81 40.59
N PRO A 146 -6.03 -29.02 39.97
CA PRO A 146 -5.79 -28.61 38.60
C PRO A 146 -6.51 -29.57 37.63
N ASN A 147 -7.71 -29.19 37.19
CA ASN A 147 -8.39 -29.91 36.14
C ASN A 147 -7.71 -29.57 34.81
N VAL A 148 -6.93 -30.53 34.30
CA VAL A 148 -6.47 -30.55 32.91
C VAL A 148 -7.72 -30.68 32.05
N GLU A 149 -8.32 -29.55 31.66
CA GLU A 149 -9.31 -29.52 30.60
C GLU A 149 -8.61 -29.90 29.30
N ARG A 150 -8.67 -31.21 29.02
CA ARG A 150 -8.62 -31.74 27.67
C ARG A 150 -9.53 -30.85 26.83
N ARG A 151 -8.93 -30.08 25.91
CA ARG A 151 -9.68 -29.47 24.80
C ARG A 151 -10.58 -30.56 24.26
N ALA A 152 -11.90 -30.37 24.41
CA ALA A 152 -12.85 -31.17 23.68
C ALA A 152 -12.41 -31.12 22.20
N PRO A 153 -12.23 -32.27 21.53
CA PRO A 153 -11.92 -32.23 20.12
C PRO A 153 -13.04 -31.42 19.47
N VAL A 154 -12.66 -30.36 18.74
CA VAL A 154 -13.56 -29.76 17.75
C VAL A 154 -14.05 -30.95 16.95
N ALA A 155 -15.35 -31.25 17.04
CA ALA A 155 -15.93 -32.32 16.27
C ALA A 155 -15.70 -31.97 14.81
N LEU A 156 -14.67 -32.59 14.21
CA LEU A 156 -14.48 -32.63 12.78
C LEU A 156 -15.76 -33.30 12.27
N LYS A 157 -16.69 -32.50 11.76
CA LYS A 157 -17.74 -33.03 10.91
C LYS A 157 -17.00 -33.58 9.69
N LEU A 158 -16.79 -34.89 9.67
CA LEU A 158 -15.99 -35.58 8.63
C LEU A 158 -16.51 -35.31 7.20
N ASP A 159 -17.72 -34.73 7.08
CA ASP A 159 -18.41 -34.51 5.81
C ASP A 159 -18.34 -33.05 5.29
N GLN A 160 -17.68 -32.12 6.02
CA GLN A 160 -17.55 -30.72 5.59
C GLN A 160 -16.07 -30.34 5.45
N LEU A 161 -15.67 -29.91 4.26
CA LEU A 161 -14.30 -29.48 4.01
C LEU A 161 -14.05 -28.12 4.69
N PRO A 162 -12.80 -27.84 5.12
CA PRO A 162 -12.42 -26.50 5.56
C PRO A 162 -12.71 -25.44 4.50
N ALA A 163 -13.10 -24.24 4.94
CA ALA A 163 -13.52 -23.16 4.04
C ALA A 163 -12.43 -22.79 3.01
N ASP A 164 -11.16 -22.81 3.39
CA ASP A 164 -10.02 -22.57 2.49
C ASP A 164 -9.88 -23.65 1.40
N VAL A 165 -10.18 -24.91 1.73
CA VAL A 165 -10.17 -26.02 0.76
C VAL A 165 -11.37 -25.89 -0.18
N GLU A 166 -12.55 -25.56 0.34
CA GLU A 166 -13.74 -25.32 -0.48
C GLU A 166 -13.55 -24.12 -1.42
N THR A 167 -12.92 -23.04 -0.95
CA THR A 167 -12.56 -21.88 -1.77
C THR A 167 -11.62 -22.27 -2.90
N ARG A 168 -10.54 -23.00 -2.62
CA ARG A 168 -9.61 -23.47 -3.66
C ARG A 168 -10.30 -24.35 -4.70
N ARG A 169 -11.22 -25.24 -4.27
CA ARG A 169 -12.01 -26.06 -5.20
C ARG A 169 -12.94 -25.22 -6.06
N ALA A 170 -13.63 -24.23 -5.47
CA ALA A 170 -14.48 -23.31 -6.20
C ALA A 170 -13.68 -22.48 -7.21
N VAL A 171 -12.53 -21.92 -6.80
CA VAL A 171 -11.62 -21.16 -7.68
C VAL A 171 -11.11 -22.01 -8.84
N ALA A 172 -10.75 -23.28 -8.59
CA ALA A 172 -10.33 -24.20 -9.66
C ALA A 172 -11.45 -24.44 -10.68
N ALA A 173 -12.71 -24.45 -10.24
CA ALA A 173 -13.88 -24.58 -11.11
C ALA A 173 -14.23 -23.29 -11.89
N LEU A 174 -13.55 -22.16 -11.65
CA LEU A 174 -13.65 -20.95 -12.48
C LEU A 174 -12.71 -20.98 -13.70
N SER A 175 -11.91 -22.04 -13.84
CA SER A 175 -10.92 -22.19 -14.91
C SER A 175 -11.54 -22.25 -16.32
N PRO A 176 -10.78 -21.84 -17.36
CA PRO A 176 -11.20 -22.04 -18.74
C PRO A 176 -11.40 -23.54 -19.05
N GLY A 177 -12.50 -23.87 -19.74
CA GLY A 177 -12.84 -25.26 -20.12
C GLY A 177 -13.81 -25.97 -19.17
N VAL A 178 -14.14 -25.36 -18.02
CA VAL A 178 -15.24 -25.79 -17.15
C VAL A 178 -16.58 -25.29 -17.72
N SER A 179 -17.67 -26.06 -17.56
CA SER A 179 -18.96 -25.65 -18.14
C SER A 179 -19.51 -24.38 -17.46
N PRO A 180 -20.27 -23.52 -18.16
CA PRO A 180 -20.85 -22.32 -17.56
C PRO A 180 -21.73 -22.61 -16.34
N GLU A 181 -22.45 -23.73 -16.33
CA GLU A 181 -23.25 -24.18 -15.18
C GLU A 181 -22.36 -24.50 -13.95
N GLN A 182 -21.22 -25.15 -14.16
CA GLN A 182 -20.26 -25.45 -13.12
C GLN A 182 -19.54 -24.18 -12.62
N GLN A 183 -19.20 -23.26 -13.53
CA GLN A 183 -18.65 -21.95 -13.18
C GLN A 183 -19.64 -21.15 -12.33
N ARG A 184 -20.92 -21.15 -12.70
CA ARG A 184 -21.99 -20.50 -11.93
C ARG A 184 -22.15 -21.10 -10.54
N ALA A 185 -22.20 -22.43 -10.45
CA ALA A 185 -22.26 -23.14 -9.16
C ALA A 185 -21.03 -22.82 -8.28
N ALA A 186 -19.84 -22.67 -8.88
CA ALA A 186 -18.64 -22.27 -8.17
C ALA A 186 -18.72 -20.83 -7.66
N VAL A 187 -19.24 -19.88 -8.46
CA VAL A 187 -19.48 -18.49 -8.03
C VAL A 187 -20.50 -18.44 -6.87
N ASP A 188 -21.61 -19.18 -6.97
CA ASP A 188 -22.61 -19.26 -5.90
C ASP A 188 -22.01 -19.85 -4.62
N LYS A 189 -21.13 -20.84 -4.74
CA LYS A 189 -20.40 -21.39 -3.59
C LYS A 189 -19.44 -20.36 -2.96
N LEU A 190 -18.79 -19.51 -3.75
CA LEU A 190 -17.97 -18.41 -3.21
C LEU A 190 -18.81 -17.38 -2.45
N ILE A 191 -20.03 -17.08 -2.92
CA ILE A 191 -20.98 -16.23 -2.18
C ILE A 191 -21.35 -16.85 -0.83
N GLU A 192 -21.63 -18.16 -0.81
CA GLU A 192 -21.95 -18.90 0.43
C GLU A 192 -20.79 -18.87 1.43
N LEU A 193 -19.56 -19.00 0.96
CA LEU A 193 -18.35 -19.00 1.81
C LEU A 193 -17.94 -17.62 2.30
N ALA A 194 -18.27 -16.55 1.57
CA ALA A 194 -17.78 -15.20 1.82
C ALA A 194 -17.97 -14.73 3.29
N PRO A 195 -19.15 -14.89 3.94
CA PRO A 195 -19.32 -14.47 5.34
C PRO A 195 -18.35 -15.18 6.30
N ALA A 196 -18.09 -16.47 6.07
CA ALA A 196 -17.19 -17.25 6.91
C ALA A 196 -15.73 -16.84 6.71
N LEU A 197 -15.30 -16.65 5.45
CA LEU A 197 -13.96 -16.16 5.11
C LEU A 197 -13.72 -14.76 5.69
N VAL A 198 -14.71 -13.89 5.59
CA VAL A 198 -14.65 -12.52 6.10
C VAL A 198 -14.55 -12.50 7.62
N ALA A 199 -15.41 -13.28 8.31
CA ALA A 199 -15.40 -13.40 9.76
C ALA A 199 -14.06 -13.96 10.29
N GLN A 200 -13.48 -14.92 9.57
CA GLN A 200 -12.18 -15.52 9.90
C GLN A 200 -10.99 -14.66 9.49
N ARG A 201 -11.22 -13.58 8.72
CA ARG A 201 -10.18 -12.70 8.19
C ARG A 201 -9.16 -13.45 7.33
N ASP A 202 -9.62 -14.45 6.57
CA ASP A 202 -8.78 -15.27 5.72
C ASP A 202 -8.37 -14.51 4.46
N VAL A 203 -7.22 -13.84 4.54
CA VAL A 203 -6.69 -12.99 3.46
C VAL A 203 -6.36 -13.79 2.21
N VAL A 204 -5.82 -15.01 2.38
CA VAL A 204 -5.32 -15.82 1.27
C VAL A 204 -6.49 -16.35 0.45
N SER A 205 -7.45 -17.00 1.11
CA SER A 205 -8.63 -17.55 0.43
C SER A 205 -9.46 -16.47 -0.25
N VAL A 206 -9.62 -15.30 0.38
CA VAL A 206 -10.33 -14.17 -0.24
C VAL A 206 -9.55 -13.63 -1.46
N ALA A 207 -8.23 -13.55 -1.39
CA ALA A 207 -7.41 -13.10 -2.52
C ALA A 207 -7.50 -14.08 -3.70
N GLU A 208 -7.40 -15.38 -3.44
CA GLU A 208 -7.57 -16.43 -4.45
C GLU A 208 -8.96 -16.37 -5.10
N ALA A 209 -10.01 -16.18 -4.29
CA ALA A 209 -11.39 -16.05 -4.76
C ALA A 209 -11.56 -14.83 -5.68
N ILE A 210 -11.13 -13.64 -5.24
CA ILE A 210 -11.21 -12.40 -6.04
C ILE A 210 -10.39 -12.52 -7.32
N ALA A 211 -9.18 -13.08 -7.25
CA ALA A 211 -8.34 -13.31 -8.43
C ALA A 211 -8.99 -14.29 -9.42
N GLY A 212 -9.66 -15.33 -8.93
CA GLY A 212 -10.43 -16.27 -9.75
C GLY A 212 -11.62 -15.61 -10.44
N LEU A 213 -12.38 -14.80 -9.71
CA LEU A 213 -13.52 -14.04 -10.22
C LEU A 213 -13.08 -13.01 -11.29
N ASP A 214 -11.99 -12.28 -11.07
CA ASP A 214 -11.42 -11.32 -12.04
C ASP A 214 -11.03 -11.99 -13.35
N ARG A 215 -10.45 -13.20 -13.29
CA ARG A 215 -10.14 -14.00 -14.49
C ARG A 215 -11.40 -14.44 -15.23
N LEU A 216 -12.41 -14.92 -14.51
CA LEU A 216 -13.66 -15.34 -15.12
C LEU A 216 -14.40 -14.18 -15.78
N LEU A 217 -14.42 -13.01 -15.12
CA LEU A 217 -15.02 -11.77 -15.62
C LEU A 217 -14.46 -11.38 -16.99
N ALA A 218 -13.15 -11.53 -17.21
CA ALA A 218 -12.50 -11.21 -18.47
C ALA A 218 -12.86 -12.17 -19.63
N MET A 219 -13.44 -13.33 -19.33
CA MET A 219 -13.70 -14.40 -20.31
C MET A 219 -15.19 -14.60 -20.61
N THR A 220 -16.08 -14.19 -19.70
CA THR A 220 -17.52 -14.42 -19.84
C THR A 220 -18.24 -13.20 -20.40
N GLN A 221 -19.30 -13.45 -21.18
CA GLN A 221 -20.25 -12.44 -21.65
C GLN A 221 -21.68 -12.76 -21.20
N GLU A 222 -21.87 -13.81 -20.40
CA GLU A 222 -23.20 -14.24 -19.96
C GLU A 222 -23.70 -13.30 -18.85
N PRO A 223 -24.81 -12.56 -19.06
CA PRO A 223 -25.27 -11.55 -18.10
C PRO A 223 -25.53 -12.09 -16.70
N ALA A 224 -26.14 -13.28 -16.60
CA ALA A 224 -26.45 -13.89 -15.30
C ALA A 224 -25.18 -14.29 -14.52
N LEU A 225 -24.12 -14.69 -15.23
CA LEU A 225 -22.83 -15.02 -14.60
C LEU A 225 -22.08 -13.75 -14.20
N LEU A 226 -22.14 -12.69 -14.99
CA LEU A 226 -21.60 -11.38 -14.65
C LEU A 226 -22.24 -10.82 -13.36
N GLU A 227 -23.57 -10.86 -13.25
CA GLU A 227 -24.28 -10.46 -12.02
C GLU A 227 -23.88 -11.30 -10.81
N ALA A 228 -23.66 -12.61 -10.99
CA ALA A 228 -23.23 -13.49 -9.92
C ALA A 228 -21.80 -13.16 -9.46
N ILE A 229 -20.90 -12.86 -10.41
CA ILE A 229 -19.52 -12.43 -10.13
C ILE A 229 -19.53 -11.13 -9.31
N ASP A 230 -20.35 -10.14 -9.70
CA ASP A 230 -20.44 -8.87 -8.98
C ASP A 230 -20.94 -9.05 -7.54
N ARG A 231 -21.94 -9.93 -7.33
CA ARG A 231 -22.40 -10.29 -5.98
C ARG A 231 -21.30 -10.98 -5.16
N ALA A 232 -20.58 -11.92 -5.75
CA ALA A 232 -19.48 -12.62 -5.10
C ALA A 232 -18.34 -11.66 -4.72
N ALA A 233 -17.91 -10.81 -5.65
CA ALA A 233 -16.90 -9.80 -5.42
C ALA A 233 -17.33 -8.83 -4.30
N SER A 234 -18.59 -8.37 -4.32
CA SER A 234 -19.15 -7.51 -3.28
C SER A 234 -19.15 -8.18 -1.90
N ALA A 235 -19.53 -9.46 -1.83
CA ALA A 235 -19.55 -10.20 -0.57
C ALA A 235 -18.14 -10.46 0.02
N LEU A 236 -17.13 -10.54 -0.85
CA LEU A 236 -15.73 -10.75 -0.48
C LEU A 236 -14.96 -9.44 -0.18
N THR A 237 -15.50 -8.29 -0.58
CA THR A 237 -14.84 -6.99 -0.44
C THR A 237 -15.13 -6.36 0.93
N ASP A 238 -14.38 -6.80 1.95
CA ASP A 238 -14.35 -6.17 3.27
C ASP A 238 -13.16 -5.19 3.41
N PRO A 239 -13.36 -3.94 3.86
CA PRO A 239 -12.27 -2.95 3.96
C PRO A 239 -11.07 -3.40 4.80
N ALA A 240 -11.30 -4.13 5.90
CA ALA A 240 -10.22 -4.59 6.76
C ALA A 240 -9.43 -5.74 6.11
N ILE A 241 -10.08 -6.56 5.28
CA ILE A 241 -9.41 -7.59 4.50
C ILE A 241 -8.60 -6.98 3.37
N VAL A 242 -9.17 -6.02 2.62
CA VAL A 242 -8.44 -5.32 1.55
C VAL A 242 -7.20 -4.63 2.12
N GLN A 243 -7.33 -3.95 3.27
CA GLN A 243 -6.18 -3.35 3.95
C GLN A 243 -5.11 -4.39 4.32
N ARG A 244 -5.50 -5.57 4.82
CA ARG A 244 -4.55 -6.66 5.08
C ARG A 244 -3.92 -7.25 3.82
N MET A 245 -4.68 -7.39 2.73
CA MET A 245 -4.13 -7.84 1.44
C MET A 245 -3.01 -6.91 0.98
N VAL A 246 -3.27 -5.60 1.03
CA VAL A 246 -2.30 -4.56 0.67
C VAL A 246 -1.08 -4.57 1.61
N ALA A 247 -1.29 -4.70 2.92
CA ALA A 247 -0.17 -4.81 3.86
C ALA A 247 0.68 -6.06 3.59
N ARG A 248 0.03 -7.21 3.37
CA ARG A 248 0.68 -8.49 3.11
C ARG A 248 1.56 -8.47 1.86
N LEU A 249 1.21 -7.70 0.83
CA LEU A 249 2.06 -7.51 -0.36
C LEU A 249 3.47 -7.00 -0.01
N GLY A 250 3.58 -6.10 0.97
CA GLY A 250 4.84 -5.48 1.39
C GLY A 250 5.67 -6.32 2.37
N GLU A 251 5.22 -7.53 2.71
CA GLU A 251 5.95 -8.39 3.64
C GLU A 251 7.09 -9.18 2.96
N PRO A 252 8.22 -9.40 3.65
CA PRO A 252 9.40 -10.03 3.08
C PRO A 252 9.20 -11.52 2.76
N ARG A 253 8.33 -12.21 3.49
CA ARG A 253 8.15 -13.67 3.41
C ARG A 253 6.71 -14.06 3.07
N VAL A 254 6.30 -13.71 1.85
CA VAL A 254 5.04 -14.19 1.25
C VAL A 254 5.36 -15.28 0.23
N PRO A 255 4.76 -16.47 0.31
CA PRO A 255 4.86 -17.51 -0.70
C PRO A 255 4.57 -16.96 -2.12
N PRO A 256 5.27 -17.42 -3.17
CA PRO A 256 5.07 -16.92 -4.53
C PRO A 256 3.62 -16.98 -5.02
N ASP A 257 2.94 -18.11 -4.81
CA ASP A 257 1.55 -18.33 -5.25
C ASP A 257 0.55 -17.42 -4.48
N GLU A 258 0.78 -17.24 -3.18
CA GLU A 258 0.02 -16.29 -2.35
C GLU A 258 0.24 -14.86 -2.86
N ARG A 259 1.49 -14.50 -3.16
CA ARG A 259 1.85 -13.17 -3.66
C ARG A 259 1.20 -12.88 -5.02
N GLU A 260 1.16 -13.86 -5.92
CA GLU A 260 0.48 -13.74 -7.20
C GLU A 260 -1.03 -13.48 -7.01
N SER A 261 -1.66 -14.25 -6.12
CA SER A 261 -3.09 -14.09 -5.80
C SER A 261 -3.38 -12.73 -5.18
N LEU A 262 -2.52 -12.24 -4.28
CA LEU A 262 -2.63 -10.91 -3.68
C LEU A 262 -2.47 -9.80 -4.73
N VAL A 263 -1.50 -9.90 -5.62
CA VAL A 263 -1.29 -8.93 -6.71
C VAL A 263 -2.52 -8.87 -7.61
N ALA A 264 -3.06 -10.04 -7.97
CA ALA A 264 -4.27 -10.14 -8.79
C ALA A 264 -5.49 -9.53 -8.08
N ALA A 265 -5.74 -9.89 -6.82
CA ALA A 265 -6.87 -9.38 -6.06
C ALA A 265 -6.79 -7.87 -5.80
N VAL A 266 -5.62 -7.37 -5.38
CA VAL A 266 -5.42 -5.93 -5.15
C VAL A 266 -5.59 -5.14 -6.44
N GLY A 267 -5.09 -5.66 -7.57
CA GLY A 267 -5.32 -5.07 -8.89
C GLY A 267 -6.78 -5.11 -9.33
N ALA A 268 -7.49 -6.20 -9.04
CA ALA A 268 -8.91 -6.34 -9.35
C ALA A 268 -9.78 -5.31 -8.59
N LEU A 269 -9.39 -5.02 -7.36
CA LEU A 269 -10.06 -4.09 -6.45
C LEU A 269 -9.57 -2.64 -6.55
N ALA A 270 -9.01 -2.22 -7.70
CA ALA A 270 -8.33 -0.93 -7.86
C ALA A 270 -9.11 0.27 -7.29
N ALA A 271 -10.43 0.32 -7.50
CA ALA A 271 -11.30 1.40 -7.01
C ALA A 271 -11.18 1.65 -5.50
N VAL A 272 -11.00 0.59 -4.70
CA VAL A 272 -10.90 0.66 -3.23
C VAL A 272 -9.48 0.43 -2.72
N SER A 273 -8.63 -0.26 -3.49
CA SER A 273 -7.29 -0.64 -3.04
C SER A 273 -6.24 0.43 -3.34
N VAL A 274 -6.39 1.22 -4.41
CA VAL A 274 -5.36 2.20 -4.83
C VAL A 274 -4.97 3.18 -3.72
N PRO A 275 -5.89 3.83 -2.98
CA PRO A 275 -5.50 4.73 -1.89
C PRO A 275 -4.65 4.02 -0.83
N LEU A 276 -5.03 2.78 -0.47
CA LEU A 276 -4.32 1.97 0.50
C LEU A 276 -2.93 1.55 -0.03
N VAL A 277 -2.83 1.24 -1.32
CA VAL A 277 -1.58 0.84 -1.97
C VAL A 277 -0.59 2.01 -1.99
N ILE A 278 -1.03 3.25 -2.20
CA ILE A 278 -0.15 4.42 -2.13
C ILE A 278 0.46 4.56 -0.73
N ASP A 279 -0.39 4.55 0.30
CA ASP A 279 0.06 4.70 1.69
C ASP A 279 1.00 3.56 2.10
N ALA A 280 0.65 2.32 1.77
CA ALA A 280 1.47 1.15 2.06
C ALA A 280 2.79 1.16 1.29
N PHE A 281 2.79 1.57 0.02
CA PHE A 281 4.00 1.69 -0.79
C PHE A 281 4.99 2.67 -0.17
N LEU A 282 4.53 3.84 0.29
CA LEU A 282 5.36 4.85 0.95
C LEU A 282 5.93 4.33 2.28
N ALA A 283 5.13 3.61 3.07
CA ALA A 283 5.55 3.05 4.35
C ALA A 283 6.50 1.83 4.21
N THR A 284 6.53 1.17 3.05
CA THR A 284 7.29 -0.06 2.82
C THR A 284 8.74 0.24 2.38
N PRO A 285 9.75 -0.53 2.85
CA PRO A 285 11.13 -0.45 2.35
C PRO A 285 11.24 -0.66 0.84
N VAL A 286 12.18 0.02 0.18
CA VAL A 286 12.28 0.07 -1.29
C VAL A 286 12.39 -1.31 -1.94
N ASP A 287 13.09 -2.25 -1.32
CA ASP A 287 13.30 -3.63 -1.79
C ASP A 287 12.02 -4.47 -1.79
N LEU A 288 11.01 -4.09 -0.99
CA LEU A 288 9.74 -4.79 -0.86
C LEU A 288 8.59 -4.13 -1.65
N ARG A 289 8.87 -3.08 -2.44
CA ARG A 289 7.84 -2.32 -3.17
C ARG A 289 7.39 -2.92 -4.50
N THR A 290 8.15 -3.86 -5.05
CA THR A 290 7.87 -4.50 -6.36
C THR A 290 6.44 -5.05 -6.50
N PRO A 291 5.86 -5.73 -5.50
CA PRO A 291 4.50 -6.29 -5.60
C PRO A 291 3.41 -5.23 -5.79
N TYR A 292 3.56 -4.04 -5.20
CA TYR A 292 2.61 -2.94 -5.41
C TYR A 292 2.60 -2.46 -6.87
N ARG A 293 3.79 -2.35 -7.48
CA ARG A 293 3.91 -2.02 -8.91
C ARG A 293 3.24 -3.07 -9.79
N ALA A 294 3.39 -4.35 -9.44
CA ALA A 294 2.73 -5.44 -10.14
C ALA A 294 1.20 -5.35 -10.02
N ALA A 295 0.68 -4.99 -8.84
CA ALA A 295 -0.76 -4.79 -8.64
C ALA A 295 -1.30 -3.61 -9.47
N MET A 296 -0.56 -2.51 -9.60
CA MET A 296 -0.95 -1.37 -10.45
C MET A 296 -0.95 -1.71 -11.94
N ARG A 297 0.08 -2.46 -12.41
CA ARG A 297 0.08 -2.99 -13.79
C ARG A 297 -1.12 -3.90 -14.05
N ARG A 298 -1.50 -4.72 -13.06
CA ARG A 298 -2.65 -5.62 -13.15
C ARG A 298 -4.00 -4.89 -13.10
N ALA A 299 -4.06 -3.78 -12.37
CA ALA A 299 -5.24 -2.93 -12.33
C ALA A 299 -5.51 -2.28 -13.70
N GLY A 300 -4.46 -1.83 -14.39
CA GLY A 300 -4.58 -1.17 -15.70
C GLY A 300 -5.46 0.08 -15.60
N ASP A 301 -6.34 0.26 -16.58
CA ASP A 301 -7.27 1.40 -16.68
C ASP A 301 -8.14 1.59 -15.42
N ARG A 302 -8.44 0.51 -14.68
CA ARG A 302 -9.24 0.57 -13.43
C ARG A 302 -8.59 1.41 -12.33
N ALA A 303 -7.27 1.59 -12.38
CA ALA A 303 -6.56 2.43 -11.41
C ALA A 303 -6.51 3.91 -11.81
N MET A 304 -6.83 4.29 -13.06
CA MET A 304 -6.64 5.66 -13.52
C MET A 304 -7.49 6.68 -12.74
N GLU A 305 -8.79 6.44 -12.58
CA GLU A 305 -9.68 7.36 -11.85
C GLU A 305 -9.26 7.54 -10.37
N PRO A 306 -9.02 6.46 -9.59
CA PRO A 306 -8.50 6.59 -8.22
C PRO A 306 -7.15 7.32 -8.11
N LEU A 307 -6.28 7.17 -9.11
CA LEU A 307 -4.96 7.80 -9.13
C LEU A 307 -5.03 9.28 -9.57
N GLN A 308 -5.97 9.65 -10.43
CA GLN A 308 -6.05 10.99 -11.03
C GLN A 308 -6.16 12.08 -9.97
N GLY A 309 -6.99 11.88 -8.95
CA GLY A 309 -7.12 12.82 -7.83
C GLY A 309 -5.85 12.97 -6.99
N ARG A 310 -4.96 11.97 -7.02
CA ARG A 310 -3.71 11.94 -6.24
C ARG A 310 -2.53 12.60 -6.94
N LEU A 311 -2.61 12.82 -8.26
CA LEU A 311 -1.60 13.58 -9.01
C LEU A 311 -1.47 15.03 -8.54
N ALA A 312 -2.52 15.60 -7.96
CA ALA A 312 -2.57 16.97 -7.43
C ALA A 312 -2.50 17.03 -5.89
N ASP A 313 -2.07 15.95 -5.24
CA ASP A 313 -1.96 15.92 -3.78
C ASP A 313 -0.97 16.98 -3.27
N ARG A 314 -1.25 17.56 -2.09
CA ARG A 314 -0.37 18.56 -1.48
C ARG A 314 0.95 17.97 -1.04
N ASN A 315 0.95 16.68 -0.67
CA ASN A 315 2.16 15.94 -0.36
C ASN A 315 2.83 15.50 -1.68
N PRO A 316 4.04 16.02 -1.99
CA PRO A 316 4.73 15.65 -3.23
C PRO A 316 5.09 14.16 -3.31
N GLU A 317 5.23 13.44 -2.19
CA GLU A 317 5.49 11.99 -2.22
C GLU A 317 4.27 11.22 -2.73
N ILE A 318 3.06 11.59 -2.27
CA ILE A 318 1.81 10.99 -2.75
C ILE A 318 1.62 11.28 -4.25
N ALA A 319 1.85 12.53 -4.66
CA ALA A 319 1.77 12.93 -6.06
C ALA A 319 2.80 12.19 -6.94
N ALA A 320 4.02 11.96 -6.43
CA ALA A 320 5.05 11.21 -7.14
C ALA A 320 4.67 9.73 -7.30
N VAL A 321 4.19 9.08 -6.23
CA VAL A 321 3.72 7.68 -6.31
C VAL A 321 2.53 7.56 -7.27
N ALA A 322 1.58 8.50 -7.20
CA ALA A 322 0.45 8.52 -8.11
C ALA A 322 0.89 8.69 -9.57
N ALA A 323 1.87 9.56 -9.86
CA ALA A 323 2.42 9.75 -11.20
C ALA A 323 3.10 8.49 -11.70
N GLU A 324 3.90 7.84 -10.86
CA GLU A 324 4.56 6.59 -11.22
C GLU A 324 3.53 5.48 -11.50
N PHE A 325 2.55 5.29 -10.61
CA PHE A 325 1.50 4.29 -10.79
C PHE A 325 0.60 4.57 -11.99
N MET A 326 0.34 5.85 -12.31
CA MET A 326 -0.38 6.24 -13.53
C MET A 326 0.38 5.76 -14.78
N GLY A 327 1.72 5.82 -14.78
CA GLY A 327 2.51 5.25 -15.88
C GLY A 327 2.38 3.73 -15.99
N LEU A 328 2.22 3.05 -14.87
CA LEU A 328 2.06 1.58 -14.81
C LEU A 328 0.69 1.09 -15.28
N THR A 329 -0.35 1.93 -15.29
CA THR A 329 -1.66 1.55 -15.84
C THR A 329 -1.58 1.34 -17.35
N GLY A 330 -0.62 2.00 -18.01
CA GLY A 330 -0.50 2.03 -19.46
C GLY A 330 -1.55 2.93 -20.12
N GLY A 331 -1.44 3.04 -21.45
CA GLY A 331 -2.42 3.74 -22.29
C GLY A 331 -2.12 5.23 -22.53
N HIS A 332 -2.75 5.77 -23.59
CA HIS A 332 -2.54 7.16 -24.02
C HIS A 332 -3.08 8.19 -23.01
N GLN A 333 -4.11 7.82 -22.24
CA GLN A 333 -4.68 8.70 -21.23
C GLN A 333 -3.71 8.97 -20.06
N ALA A 334 -2.94 7.96 -19.65
CA ALA A 334 -1.89 8.13 -18.65
C ALA A 334 -0.85 9.17 -19.10
N VAL A 335 -0.42 9.11 -20.36
CA VAL A 335 0.51 10.10 -20.95
C VAL A 335 -0.05 11.52 -20.82
N ALA A 336 -1.30 11.74 -21.22
CA ALA A 336 -1.93 13.06 -21.15
C ALA A 336 -1.98 13.62 -19.72
N LEU A 337 -2.20 12.76 -18.72
CA LEU A 337 -2.23 13.15 -17.30
C LEU A 337 -0.84 13.41 -16.71
N LEU A 338 0.21 12.77 -17.25
CA LEU A 338 1.59 12.89 -16.75
C LEU A 338 2.34 14.10 -17.33
N LEU A 339 2.05 14.50 -18.57
CA LEU A 339 2.75 15.61 -19.22
C LEU A 339 2.75 16.93 -18.42
N PRO A 340 1.66 17.37 -17.77
CA PRO A 340 1.67 18.58 -16.95
C PRO A 340 2.64 18.51 -15.76
N LEU A 341 2.88 17.30 -15.22
CA LEU A 341 3.72 17.09 -14.04
C LEU A 341 5.22 17.26 -14.31
N LEU A 342 5.64 17.31 -15.58
CA LEU A 342 7.01 17.64 -15.97
C LEU A 342 7.45 19.05 -15.51
N ARG A 343 6.50 19.90 -15.15
CA ARG A 343 6.74 21.26 -14.64
C ARG A 343 6.42 21.40 -13.15
N HIS A 344 6.24 20.29 -12.45
CA HIS A 344 5.89 20.31 -11.04
C HIS A 344 7.03 20.90 -10.19
N ARG A 345 6.68 21.59 -9.10
CA ARG A 345 7.65 22.25 -8.21
C ARG A 345 8.62 21.29 -7.52
N SER A 346 8.15 20.08 -7.21
CA SER A 346 8.95 19.02 -6.58
C SER A 346 9.67 18.21 -7.65
N GLU A 347 10.98 18.04 -7.50
CA GLU A 347 11.80 17.20 -8.37
C GLU A 347 11.34 15.74 -8.37
N PHE A 348 10.90 15.20 -7.23
CA PHE A 348 10.41 13.82 -7.12
C PHE A 348 9.19 13.56 -7.99
N VAL A 349 8.30 14.55 -8.13
CA VAL A 349 7.12 14.44 -9.00
C VAL A 349 7.51 14.57 -10.47
N ARG A 350 8.47 15.45 -10.80
CA ARG A 350 8.99 15.57 -12.18
C ARG A 350 9.67 14.28 -12.62
N GLU A 351 10.50 13.70 -11.76
CA GLU A 351 11.16 12.42 -11.96
C GLU A 351 10.12 11.31 -12.15
N ALA A 352 9.19 11.16 -11.21
CA ALA A 352 8.16 10.12 -11.27
C ALA A 352 7.27 10.26 -12.53
N ALA A 353 6.98 11.49 -12.98
CA ALA A 353 6.26 11.71 -14.22
C ALA A 353 7.05 11.23 -15.44
N LEU A 354 8.35 11.47 -15.51
CA LEU A 354 9.20 10.97 -16.61
C LEU A 354 9.36 9.45 -16.57
N VAL A 355 9.52 8.86 -15.37
CA VAL A 355 9.53 7.41 -15.18
C VAL A 355 8.19 6.83 -15.64
N GLY A 356 7.08 7.42 -15.22
CA GLY A 356 5.73 7.00 -15.61
C GLY A 356 5.50 7.11 -17.12
N LEU A 357 5.93 8.19 -17.77
CA LEU A 357 5.86 8.34 -19.22
C LEU A 357 6.69 7.27 -19.94
N ALA A 358 7.87 6.95 -19.43
CA ALA A 358 8.71 5.89 -19.99
C ALA A 358 8.08 4.49 -19.83
N GLU A 359 7.34 4.23 -18.75
CA GLU A 359 6.59 2.98 -18.57
C GLU A 359 5.34 2.92 -19.46
N ALA A 360 4.62 4.03 -19.60
CA ALA A 360 3.44 4.10 -20.47
C ALA A 360 3.81 3.96 -21.96
N GLY A 361 4.98 4.45 -22.34
CA GLY A 361 5.47 4.43 -23.72
C GLY A 361 4.75 5.45 -24.62
N GLY A 362 4.83 5.23 -25.94
CA GLY A 362 4.29 6.14 -26.95
C GLY A 362 5.32 7.12 -27.48
N ARG A 363 5.19 7.50 -28.76
CA ARG A 363 6.16 8.39 -29.43
C ARG A 363 6.00 9.85 -29.04
N GLU A 364 4.79 10.22 -28.64
CA GLU A 364 4.37 11.54 -28.22
C GLU A 364 5.10 12.06 -26.97
N ILE A 365 5.72 11.18 -26.18
CA ILE A 365 6.40 11.55 -24.92
C ILE A 365 7.78 12.19 -25.15
N SER A 366 8.44 11.87 -26.28
CA SER A 366 9.83 12.26 -26.51
C SER A 366 10.02 13.78 -26.53
N ARG A 367 9.25 14.50 -27.36
CA ARG A 367 9.38 15.96 -27.47
C ARG A 367 9.06 16.68 -26.15
N PRO A 368 7.97 16.38 -25.42
CA PRO A 368 7.69 17.00 -24.13
C PRO A 368 8.74 16.73 -23.05
N ALA A 369 9.46 15.59 -23.10
CA ALA A 369 10.50 15.25 -22.13
C ALA A 369 11.84 15.99 -22.39
N MET A 370 12.08 16.52 -23.60
CA MET A 370 13.35 17.18 -23.96
C MET A 370 13.77 18.33 -23.04
N PRO A 371 12.87 19.23 -22.57
CA PRO A 371 13.26 20.30 -21.64
C PRO A 371 13.85 19.77 -20.33
N SER A 372 13.36 18.63 -19.84
CA SER A 372 13.81 18.01 -18.59
C SER A 372 15.23 17.44 -18.65
N LEU A 373 15.84 17.33 -19.84
CA LEU A 373 17.27 17.03 -19.99
C LEU A 373 18.18 18.11 -19.38
N LYS A 374 17.65 19.30 -19.10
CA LYS A 374 18.37 20.43 -18.48
C LYS A 374 17.86 20.74 -17.07
N ASP A 375 17.12 19.82 -16.46
CA ASP A 375 16.63 20.00 -15.10
C ASP A 375 17.79 20.13 -14.11
N GLU A 376 17.58 20.88 -13.03
CA GLU A 376 18.55 21.03 -11.94
C GLU A 376 18.87 19.68 -11.27
N SER A 377 17.87 18.82 -11.16
CA SER A 377 17.98 17.51 -10.53
C SER A 377 18.61 16.48 -11.46
N VAL A 378 19.64 15.81 -10.96
CA VAL A 378 20.32 14.69 -11.65
C VAL A 378 19.33 13.57 -11.99
N LEU A 379 18.44 13.25 -11.05
CA LEU A 379 17.44 12.19 -11.20
C LEU A 379 16.45 12.51 -12.32
N VAL A 380 15.98 13.76 -12.39
CA VAL A 380 15.07 14.22 -13.45
C VAL A 380 15.75 14.18 -14.82
N ARG A 381 17.02 14.59 -14.92
CA ARG A 381 17.78 14.50 -16.18
C ARG A 381 17.95 13.06 -16.66
N ALA A 382 18.28 12.15 -15.76
CA ALA A 382 18.40 10.72 -16.06
C ALA A 382 17.05 10.12 -16.52
N ALA A 383 15.97 10.43 -15.80
CA ALA A 383 14.62 9.99 -16.17
C ALA A 383 14.17 10.55 -17.53
N ALA A 384 14.55 11.80 -17.86
CA ALA A 384 14.28 12.41 -19.16
C ALA A 384 15.00 11.69 -20.30
N ALA A 385 16.29 11.38 -20.10
CA ALA A 385 17.05 10.56 -21.05
C ALA A 385 16.37 9.20 -21.25
N ARG A 386 15.92 8.55 -20.16
CA ARG A 386 15.19 7.28 -20.24
C ARG A 386 13.91 7.40 -21.06
N ALA A 387 13.05 8.37 -20.76
CA ALA A 387 11.78 8.58 -21.44
C ALA A 387 11.97 8.85 -22.94
N ILE A 388 12.93 9.71 -23.31
CA ILE A 388 13.25 9.99 -24.71
C ILE A 388 13.81 8.74 -25.39
N GLY A 389 14.62 7.93 -24.72
CA GLY A 389 15.13 6.68 -25.28
C GLY A 389 14.05 5.61 -25.50
N VAL A 390 12.94 5.63 -24.75
CA VAL A 390 11.81 4.69 -24.94
C VAL A 390 10.85 5.21 -26.01
N GLY A 391 10.47 6.48 -25.95
CA GLY A 391 9.46 7.07 -26.85
C GLY A 391 10.04 7.79 -28.06
N GLY A 392 11.35 7.90 -28.19
CA GLY A 392 11.97 8.64 -29.29
C GLY A 392 12.13 7.82 -30.56
N GLU A 393 12.29 8.54 -31.67
CA GLU A 393 12.78 7.99 -32.93
C GLU A 393 14.28 8.29 -33.09
N ALA A 394 14.95 7.62 -34.03
CA ALA A 394 16.37 7.82 -34.34
C ALA A 394 16.78 9.30 -34.44
N ALA A 395 15.92 10.17 -34.98
CA ALA A 395 16.16 11.61 -35.08
C ALA A 395 16.33 12.32 -33.71
N SER A 396 15.83 11.76 -32.62
CA SER A 396 16.00 12.29 -31.25
C SER A 396 17.44 12.14 -30.75
N THR A 397 18.25 11.30 -31.41
CA THR A 397 19.65 11.03 -31.02
C THR A 397 20.49 12.29 -31.00
N THR A 398 20.30 13.21 -31.95
CA THR A 398 21.06 14.47 -32.01
C THR A 398 20.91 15.30 -30.73
N VAL A 399 19.71 15.33 -30.15
CA VAL A 399 19.45 16.06 -28.90
C VAL A 399 20.14 15.39 -27.71
N LEU A 400 20.08 14.05 -27.63
CA LEU A 400 20.75 13.30 -26.57
C LEU A 400 22.27 13.39 -26.65
N VAL A 401 22.85 13.30 -27.85
CA VAL A 401 24.29 13.46 -28.07
C VAL A 401 24.74 14.85 -27.64
N ARG A 402 24.01 15.90 -28.04
CA ARG A 402 24.33 17.27 -27.61
C ARG A 402 24.27 17.42 -26.08
N ARG A 403 23.28 16.79 -25.42
CA ARG A 403 23.18 16.84 -23.96
C ARG A 403 24.33 16.06 -23.30
N LEU A 404 24.67 14.88 -23.82
CA LEU A 404 25.75 14.03 -23.33
C LEU A 404 27.11 14.76 -23.31
N GLU A 405 27.39 15.61 -24.30
CA GLU A 405 28.61 16.41 -24.35
C GLU A 405 28.68 17.53 -23.30
N GLN A 406 27.56 17.85 -22.66
CA GLN A 406 27.42 18.93 -21.68
C GLN A 406 27.05 18.39 -20.28
N GLU A 407 27.04 17.08 -20.11
CA GLU A 407 26.67 16.43 -18.86
C GLU A 407 27.93 16.07 -18.09
N GLU A 408 27.94 16.43 -16.80
CA GLU A 408 29.07 16.19 -15.89
C GLU A 408 28.79 14.97 -15.01
N ASP A 409 27.52 14.70 -14.71
CA ASP A 409 27.13 13.54 -13.90
C ASP A 409 27.24 12.25 -14.71
N GLU A 410 28.13 11.36 -14.27
CA GLU A 410 28.41 10.09 -14.95
C GLU A 410 27.20 9.13 -14.96
N GLY A 411 26.30 9.23 -13.98
CA GLY A 411 25.05 8.46 -13.95
C GLY A 411 24.10 8.90 -15.06
N VAL A 412 23.96 10.21 -15.25
CA VAL A 412 23.16 10.78 -16.35
C VAL A 412 23.83 10.50 -17.70
N GLN A 413 25.16 10.59 -17.80
CA GLN A 413 25.89 10.20 -19.01
C GLN A 413 25.58 8.74 -19.40
N ALA A 414 25.60 7.82 -18.44
CA ALA A 414 25.28 6.42 -18.68
C ALA A 414 23.84 6.24 -19.19
N GLU A 415 22.86 6.93 -18.62
CA GLU A 415 21.48 6.88 -19.11
C GLU A 415 21.31 7.50 -20.50
N LEU A 416 21.99 8.61 -20.79
CA LEU A 416 22.02 9.23 -22.12
C LEU A 416 22.61 8.26 -23.17
N LEU A 417 23.72 7.59 -22.85
CA LEU A 417 24.33 6.58 -23.73
C LEU A 417 23.36 5.42 -24.00
N ARG A 418 22.74 4.86 -22.96
CA ARG A 418 21.74 3.79 -23.10
C ARG A 418 20.54 4.24 -23.93
N ALA A 419 20.10 5.49 -23.76
CA ALA A 419 19.01 6.07 -24.53
C ALA A 419 19.40 6.22 -26.01
N ILE A 420 20.60 6.74 -26.31
CA ILE A 420 21.13 6.81 -27.68
C ILE A 420 21.18 5.43 -28.33
N GLY A 421 21.69 4.42 -27.62
CA GLY A 421 21.71 3.04 -28.12
C GLY A 421 20.31 2.48 -28.40
N ARG A 422 19.31 2.80 -27.57
CA ARG A 422 17.90 2.41 -27.78
C ARG A 422 17.29 3.05 -29.02
N LEU A 423 17.64 4.30 -29.34
CA LEU A 423 17.16 5.00 -30.53
C LEU A 423 17.73 4.42 -31.83
N GLY A 424 18.87 3.73 -31.77
CA GLY A 424 19.40 2.95 -32.89
C GLY A 424 19.95 3.77 -34.05
N ALA A 425 20.21 5.07 -33.89
CA ALA A 425 20.81 5.88 -34.95
C ALA A 425 22.27 5.47 -35.19
N GLN A 426 22.55 4.92 -36.37
CA GLN A 426 23.85 4.34 -36.72
C GLN A 426 24.98 5.37 -36.68
N GLU A 427 24.66 6.63 -36.98
CA GLU A 427 25.59 7.76 -36.93
C GLU A 427 26.13 8.02 -35.52
N ALA A 428 25.45 7.51 -34.49
CA ALA A 428 25.92 7.61 -33.12
C ALA A 428 27.13 6.73 -32.81
N LEU A 429 27.47 5.75 -33.67
CA LEU A 429 28.57 4.81 -33.41
C LEU A 429 29.87 5.52 -33.03
N LYS A 430 30.22 6.60 -33.75
CA LYS A 430 31.46 7.35 -33.52
C LYS A 430 31.49 8.00 -32.13
N VAL A 431 30.37 8.58 -31.69
CA VAL A 431 30.30 9.20 -30.36
C VAL A 431 30.27 8.13 -29.27
N LEU A 432 29.55 7.05 -29.45
CA LEU A 432 29.54 5.95 -28.48
C LEU A 432 30.94 5.32 -28.33
N ALA A 433 31.65 5.09 -29.44
CA ALA A 433 33.03 4.59 -29.42
C ALA A 433 33.97 5.53 -28.65
N ARG A 434 33.80 6.86 -28.78
CA ARG A 434 34.54 7.85 -28.01
C ARG A 434 34.28 7.73 -26.50
N PHE A 435 33.04 7.42 -26.09
CA PHE A 435 32.70 7.25 -24.66
C PHE A 435 33.06 5.87 -24.09
N ALA A 436 33.19 4.84 -24.93
CA ALA A 436 33.72 3.54 -24.55
C ALA A 436 35.24 3.57 -24.28
N ASP A 437 35.96 4.47 -24.96
CA ASP A 437 37.38 4.70 -24.78
C ASP A 437 37.68 5.21 -23.35
N PRO A 438 38.73 4.69 -22.68
CA PRO A 438 39.13 5.14 -21.34
C PRO A 438 39.36 6.66 -21.22
N GLY A 439 39.66 7.34 -22.33
CA GLY A 439 40.05 8.73 -22.37
C GLY A 439 41.54 8.92 -22.03
N GLY A 440 42.01 10.15 -22.23
CA GLY A 440 43.35 10.55 -21.84
C GLY A 440 43.52 10.64 -20.32
N ALA A 441 44.76 10.72 -19.84
CA ALA A 441 45.08 10.70 -18.40
C ALA A 441 44.32 11.75 -17.56
N GLN A 442 43.93 12.89 -18.15
CA GLN A 442 43.19 13.96 -17.45
C GLN A 442 41.67 13.93 -17.63
N GLN A 443 41.14 13.04 -18.49
CA GLN A 443 39.71 12.91 -18.78
C GLN A 443 39.34 11.44 -18.79
N ARG A 444 39.76 10.71 -17.75
CA ARG A 444 39.43 9.30 -17.62
C ARG A 444 37.94 9.15 -17.35
N ARG A 445 37.28 8.35 -18.18
CA ARG A 445 35.87 8.01 -17.98
C ARG A 445 35.75 6.84 -17.03
N SER A 446 34.76 6.86 -16.15
CA SER A 446 34.54 5.74 -15.26
C SER A 446 34.11 4.46 -15.99
N PRO A 447 34.29 3.29 -15.35
CA PRO A 447 33.81 2.02 -15.87
C PRO A 447 32.30 2.03 -16.20
N LEU A 448 31.49 2.78 -15.45
CA LEU A 448 30.04 2.88 -15.65
C LEU A 448 29.71 3.49 -17.02
N VAL A 449 30.28 4.66 -17.31
CA VAL A 449 30.06 5.38 -18.57
C VAL A 449 30.56 4.55 -19.75
N ARG A 450 31.74 3.96 -19.61
CA ARG A 450 32.34 3.11 -20.64
C ARG A 450 31.48 1.87 -20.93
N ALA A 451 31.02 1.16 -19.89
CA ALA A 451 30.16 0.00 -20.04
C ALA A 451 28.80 0.37 -20.68
N ALA A 452 28.20 1.50 -20.30
CA ALA A 452 26.98 1.99 -20.92
C ALA A 452 27.16 2.33 -22.41
N ALA A 453 28.32 2.87 -22.80
CA ALA A 453 28.65 3.09 -24.20
C ALA A 453 28.78 1.76 -24.98
N ILE A 454 29.37 0.72 -24.38
CA ILE A 454 29.42 -0.63 -24.97
C ILE A 454 28.03 -1.23 -25.16
N GLU A 455 27.18 -1.15 -24.14
CA GLU A 455 25.78 -1.58 -24.23
C GLU A 455 25.04 -0.84 -25.36
N ALA A 456 25.30 0.45 -25.53
CA ALA A 456 24.71 1.25 -26.58
C ALA A 456 25.24 0.87 -27.97
N ILE A 457 26.55 0.62 -28.12
CA ILE A 457 27.18 0.16 -29.37
C ILE A 457 26.56 -1.17 -29.81
N ALA A 458 26.37 -2.09 -28.86
CA ALA A 458 25.75 -3.39 -29.12
C ALA A 458 24.34 -3.26 -29.71
N ARG A 459 23.55 -2.29 -29.23
CA ARG A 459 22.18 -2.06 -29.69
C ARG A 459 22.08 -1.45 -31.08
N LEU A 460 23.15 -0.84 -31.62
CA LEU A 460 23.11 -0.24 -32.96
C LEU A 460 23.02 -1.29 -34.08
N GLY A 461 23.50 -2.52 -33.83
CA GLY A 461 23.41 -3.62 -34.80
C GLY A 461 24.20 -3.40 -36.10
N VAL A 462 25.15 -2.46 -36.13
CA VAL A 462 25.97 -2.16 -37.31
C VAL A 462 27.19 -3.08 -37.38
N PRO A 463 27.65 -3.51 -38.58
CA PRO A 463 28.80 -4.41 -38.72
C PRO A 463 30.08 -3.92 -38.01
N GLU A 464 30.32 -2.61 -38.04
CA GLU A 464 31.46 -1.94 -37.42
C GLU A 464 31.42 -2.02 -35.89
N ALA A 465 30.25 -2.17 -35.29
CA ALA A 465 30.11 -2.35 -33.85
C ALA A 465 30.79 -3.64 -33.39
N ARG A 466 30.74 -4.71 -34.20
CA ARG A 466 31.33 -6.01 -33.84
C ARG A 466 32.82 -5.92 -33.57
N GLY A 467 33.57 -5.22 -34.43
CA GLY A 467 35.01 -5.05 -34.25
C GLY A 467 35.36 -4.29 -32.97
N LEU A 468 34.55 -3.29 -32.60
CA LEU A 468 34.69 -2.58 -31.33
C LEU A 468 34.38 -3.49 -30.14
N LEU A 469 33.29 -4.27 -30.20
CA LEU A 469 32.94 -5.22 -29.15
C LEU A 469 34.03 -6.29 -28.96
N GLU A 470 34.60 -6.83 -30.04
CA GLU A 470 35.73 -7.77 -29.98
C GLU A 470 36.97 -7.14 -29.34
N LEU A 471 37.27 -5.87 -29.65
CA LEU A 471 38.34 -5.12 -29.00
C LEU A 471 38.09 -4.98 -27.48
N TYR A 472 36.90 -4.51 -27.10
CA TYR A 472 36.55 -4.26 -25.68
C TYR A 472 36.27 -5.53 -24.87
N SER A 473 36.04 -6.69 -25.51
CA SER A 473 36.03 -8.00 -24.84
C SER A 473 37.38 -8.36 -24.20
N ARG A 474 38.44 -7.63 -24.55
CA ARG A 474 39.79 -7.78 -23.97
C ARG A 474 40.17 -6.60 -23.09
N ASP A 475 39.21 -5.73 -22.75
CA ASP A 475 39.47 -4.57 -21.90
C ASP A 475 39.95 -5.00 -20.50
N LYS A 476 40.86 -4.21 -19.93
CA LYS A 476 41.38 -4.47 -18.58
C LYS A 476 40.29 -4.26 -17.52
N GLU A 477 39.37 -3.33 -17.77
CA GLU A 477 38.26 -3.02 -16.87
C GLU A 477 37.19 -4.12 -16.90
N PRO A 478 36.93 -4.83 -15.79
CA PRO A 478 35.99 -5.96 -15.76
C PRO A 478 34.57 -5.63 -16.21
N ALA A 479 34.06 -4.44 -15.87
CA ALA A 479 32.70 -4.04 -16.26
C ALA A 479 32.57 -3.86 -17.78
N VAL A 480 33.55 -3.23 -18.40
CA VAL A 480 33.60 -2.99 -19.86
C VAL A 480 33.76 -4.31 -20.60
N ARG A 481 34.68 -5.17 -20.14
CA ARG A 481 34.88 -6.50 -20.70
C ARG A 481 33.60 -7.34 -20.65
N LYS A 482 32.95 -7.41 -19.49
CA LYS A 482 31.70 -8.15 -19.31
C LYS A 482 30.59 -7.62 -20.22
N ALA A 483 30.44 -6.30 -20.35
CA ALA A 483 29.46 -5.70 -21.24
C ALA A 483 29.71 -6.09 -22.71
N ALA A 484 30.98 -6.07 -23.15
CA ALA A 484 31.34 -6.43 -24.52
C ALA A 484 31.18 -7.94 -24.80
N GLU A 485 31.57 -8.80 -23.86
CA GLU A 485 31.35 -10.24 -23.95
C GLU A 485 29.87 -10.61 -24.02
N LEU A 486 29.01 -9.95 -23.21
CA LEU A 486 27.56 -10.13 -23.26
C LEU A 486 26.98 -9.68 -24.61
N ALA A 487 27.51 -8.62 -25.19
CA ALA A 487 27.07 -8.10 -26.49
C ALA A 487 27.46 -8.98 -27.69
N LEU A 488 28.47 -9.85 -27.53
CA LEU A 488 28.94 -10.77 -28.57
C LEU A 488 28.26 -12.15 -28.54
N ARG A 489 27.52 -12.46 -27.46
CA ARG A 489 26.69 -13.67 -27.34
C ARG A 489 25.37 -13.45 -28.04
#